data_AF-A0AAD9UV67-F1
#
_entry.id   AF-A0AAD9UV67-F1
#
_cell.length_a   1.000
_cell.length_b   1.000
_cell.length_c   1.000
_cell.angle_alpha   90.00
_cell.angle_beta   90.00
_cell.angle_gamma   90.00
#
_symmetry.space_group_name_H-M   'P 1'
#
loop_
_entity.id
_entity.type
_entity.pdbx_description
1 polymer ?
#
loop_
_entity_poly.entity_id
_entity_poly.type
_entity_poly.pdbx_seq_one_letter_code
_entity_poly.pdbx_strand_id
1 'polypeptide(L)'
;MYTLVNRGEDSSVYKYITQLLVKGSAWNGKWKLGPKDYARFNLMFGERQTRVTFPVFVKLLITIEALRDCFVKKFVRSLTGHSDVKFSWLPVSYIVLPKRLKSKSETKSGYYTDEREEFLAFANKLEEKIWIAKSSSGSKGFVVQKYIENPLLLDGNRKFDIRYLKEKHQVSFASDILPQINTIVKKCLLGLKEELTTEGLGYDSFQLFGFDFMVDAKFHVWLLEVNGAPACANALLPALAEDLVRKAIDPIFPDHKSEEPRRSYQTQSITTESRKGGPLVTRYLLHP
;
A
#
# COMPACT_ATOMS: atom_id res chain seq x y z
N MET A 1 1.61 -20.98 22.76
CA MET A 1 2.64 -20.06 22.25
C MET A 1 2.72 -20.22 20.74
N TYR A 2 2.55 -19.12 20.00
CA TYR A 2 2.61 -19.09 18.54
C TYR A 2 4.06 -19.00 18.04
N THR A 3 4.31 -19.52 16.85
CA THR A 3 5.62 -19.49 16.20
C THR A 3 5.64 -18.47 15.07
N LEU A 4 6.53 -17.50 15.14
CA LEU A 4 6.82 -16.52 14.09
C LEU A 4 8.09 -16.95 13.35
N VAL A 5 8.08 -16.83 12.02
CA VAL A 5 9.27 -16.94 11.18
C VAL A 5 9.46 -15.62 10.42
N ASN A 6 10.65 -15.04 10.50
CA ASN A 6 10.99 -13.82 9.76
C ASN A 6 12.02 -14.14 8.68
N ARG A 7 11.56 -14.18 7.42
CA ARG A 7 12.43 -14.34 6.25
C ARG A 7 12.76 -12.99 5.58
N GLY A 8 11.92 -11.98 5.76
CA GLY A 8 12.11 -10.60 5.27
C GLY A 8 13.03 -9.74 6.14
N GLU A 9 14.26 -10.19 6.41
CA GLU A 9 15.19 -9.46 7.30
C GLU A 9 15.62 -8.09 6.75
N ASP A 10 15.50 -7.84 5.47
CA ASP A 10 15.77 -6.55 4.86
C ASP A 10 14.65 -5.52 5.09
N SER A 11 13.57 -5.90 5.79
CA SER A 11 12.49 -5.00 6.22
C SER A 11 12.72 -4.48 7.64
N SER A 12 12.95 -3.17 7.77
CA SER A 12 13.04 -2.50 9.08
C SER A 12 11.73 -2.63 9.87
N VAL A 13 10.59 -2.61 9.18
CA VAL A 13 9.25 -2.76 9.78
C VAL A 13 9.08 -4.15 10.37
N TYR A 14 9.37 -5.21 9.60
CA TYR A 14 9.20 -6.58 10.08
C TYR A 14 10.21 -6.96 11.15
N LYS A 15 11.43 -6.41 11.08
CA LYS A 15 12.42 -6.51 12.16
C LYS A 15 11.87 -5.93 13.46
N TYR A 16 11.28 -4.74 13.42
CA TYR A 16 10.72 -4.10 14.61
C TYR A 16 9.52 -4.89 15.17
N ILE A 17 8.58 -5.29 14.32
CA ILE A 17 7.42 -6.10 14.74
C ILE A 17 7.87 -7.44 15.35
N THR A 18 8.90 -8.08 14.77
CA THR A 18 9.47 -9.31 15.33
C THR A 18 9.98 -9.09 16.75
N GLN A 19 10.71 -8.00 17.00
CA GLN A 19 11.18 -7.65 18.34
C GLN A 19 10.02 -7.36 19.28
N LEU A 20 9.00 -6.65 18.80
CA LEU A 20 7.81 -6.31 19.57
C LEU A 20 7.04 -7.55 20.03
N LEU A 21 6.79 -8.51 19.12
CA LEU A 21 6.07 -9.74 19.43
C LEU A 21 6.84 -10.68 20.37
N VAL A 22 8.16 -10.77 20.21
CA VAL A 22 8.99 -11.75 20.94
C VAL A 22 9.53 -11.21 22.26
N LYS A 23 9.81 -9.90 22.34
CA LYS A 23 10.46 -9.27 23.50
C LYS A 23 9.62 -8.18 24.16
N GLY A 24 8.56 -7.69 23.50
CA GLY A 24 7.70 -6.66 24.06
C GLY A 24 6.91 -7.17 25.25
N SER A 25 6.83 -6.39 26.32
CA SER A 25 6.13 -6.76 27.55
C SER A 25 4.67 -7.13 27.32
N ALA A 26 3.99 -6.44 26.40
CA ALA A 26 2.57 -6.66 26.06
C ALA A 26 2.28 -8.00 25.35
N TRP A 27 3.27 -8.60 24.66
CA TRP A 27 3.11 -9.89 23.95
C TRP A 27 4.04 -10.98 24.49
N ASN A 28 4.69 -10.71 25.62
CA ASN A 28 5.68 -11.60 26.21
C ASN A 28 5.09 -12.99 26.48
N GLY A 29 5.82 -14.04 26.10
CA GLY A 29 5.39 -15.43 26.27
C GLY A 29 4.31 -15.91 25.30
N LYS A 30 3.72 -15.03 24.47
CA LYS A 30 2.74 -15.41 23.45
C LYS A 30 3.43 -15.94 22.19
N TRP A 31 4.56 -15.34 21.81
CA TRP A 31 5.29 -15.65 20.57
C TRP A 31 6.69 -16.18 20.82
N LYS A 32 7.12 -17.11 19.97
CA LYS A 32 8.53 -17.51 19.83
C LYS A 32 8.99 -17.30 18.38
N LEU A 33 10.24 -16.89 18.22
CA LEU A 33 10.89 -16.83 16.91
C LEU A 33 11.43 -18.23 16.54
N GLY A 34 10.99 -18.77 15.42
CA GLY A 34 11.50 -20.03 14.85
C GLY A 34 12.63 -19.81 13.84
N PRO A 35 13.35 -20.89 13.47
CA PRO A 35 14.31 -20.86 12.36
C PRO A 35 13.65 -20.44 11.03
N LYS A 36 14.42 -19.85 10.12
CA LYS A 36 13.91 -19.31 8.84
C LYS A 36 13.25 -20.37 7.96
N ASP A 37 13.86 -21.53 7.88
CA ASP A 37 13.45 -22.70 7.10
C ASP A 37 12.38 -23.55 7.81
N TYR A 38 11.99 -23.17 9.03
CA TYR A 38 11.02 -23.94 9.79
C TYR A 38 9.68 -23.97 9.06
N ALA A 39 9.15 -25.17 8.83
CA ALA A 39 7.92 -25.38 8.06
C ALA A 39 6.63 -25.28 8.91
N ARG A 40 6.74 -25.35 10.24
CA ARG A 40 5.61 -25.33 11.17
C ARG A 40 5.56 -24.00 11.91
N PHE A 41 4.97 -22.99 11.27
CA PHE A 41 4.83 -21.65 11.83
C PHE A 41 3.38 -21.16 11.81
N ASN A 42 3.08 -20.16 12.63
CA ASN A 42 1.77 -19.50 12.66
C ASN A 42 1.77 -18.23 11.81
N LEU A 43 2.84 -17.43 11.94
CA LEU A 43 3.03 -16.16 11.24
C LEU A 43 4.35 -16.19 10.46
N MET A 44 4.31 -15.74 9.21
CA MET A 44 5.50 -15.54 8.38
C MET A 44 5.59 -14.12 7.85
N PHE A 45 6.74 -13.48 8.10
CA PHE A 45 7.17 -12.30 7.36
C PHE A 45 8.02 -12.75 6.18
N GLY A 46 7.45 -12.69 4.97
CA GLY A 46 8.06 -13.22 3.76
C GLY A 46 9.21 -12.39 3.20
N GLU A 47 10.03 -13.04 2.37
CA GLU A 47 11.10 -12.39 1.58
C GLU A 47 10.51 -11.56 0.43
N ARG A 48 11.31 -10.59 -0.05
CA ARG A 48 10.91 -9.73 -1.17
C ARG A 48 10.92 -10.45 -2.53
N GLN A 49 11.54 -11.63 -2.66
CA GLN A 49 12.07 -12.08 -3.96
C GLN A 49 12.00 -13.59 -4.23
N THR A 50 10.90 -14.29 -3.94
CA THR A 50 10.71 -15.69 -4.38
C THR A 50 9.25 -16.12 -4.38
N ARG A 51 8.88 -17.00 -5.32
CA ARG A 51 7.73 -17.92 -5.25
C ARG A 51 7.84 -18.77 -4.02
N VAL A 52 7.09 -18.45 -2.98
CA VAL A 52 7.08 -19.25 -1.75
C VAL A 52 6.27 -20.51 -2.00
N THR A 53 6.91 -21.68 -1.90
CA THR A 53 6.21 -22.97 -1.91
C THR A 53 5.67 -23.25 -0.49
N PHE A 54 4.37 -23.51 -0.34
CA PHE A 54 3.71 -23.56 0.96
C PHE A 54 3.54 -24.98 1.51
N PRO A 55 3.94 -25.25 2.77
CA PRO A 55 3.45 -26.40 3.53
C PRO A 55 2.06 -26.12 4.16
N VAL A 56 1.32 -27.19 4.46
CA VAL A 56 -0.12 -27.26 4.82
C VAL A 56 -0.55 -26.48 6.10
N PHE A 57 0.37 -25.87 6.85
CA PHE A 57 0.09 -25.26 8.16
C PHE A 57 0.50 -23.78 8.22
N VAL A 58 -0.07 -22.93 7.37
CA VAL A 58 0.14 -21.46 7.43
C VAL A 58 -1.16 -20.79 7.86
N LYS A 59 -1.14 -19.98 8.93
CA LYS A 59 -2.33 -19.23 9.37
C LYS A 59 -2.32 -17.77 8.91
N LEU A 60 -1.18 -17.08 8.97
CA LEU A 60 -1.04 -15.71 8.46
C LEU A 60 0.27 -15.52 7.70
N LEU A 61 0.17 -15.06 6.47
CA LEU A 61 1.29 -14.86 5.57
C LEU A 61 1.36 -13.40 5.13
N ILE A 62 2.53 -12.78 5.31
CA ILE A 62 2.86 -11.55 4.58
C ILE A 62 3.73 -11.91 3.39
N THR A 63 3.09 -12.14 2.25
CA THR A 63 3.81 -12.21 0.98
C THR A 63 3.93 -10.81 0.40
N ILE A 64 5.17 -10.35 0.29
CA ILE A 64 5.55 -9.21 -0.57
C ILE A 64 5.33 -9.57 -2.06
N GLU A 65 5.02 -10.84 -2.34
CA GLU A 65 5.04 -11.43 -3.67
C GLU A 65 3.87 -11.05 -4.59
N ALA A 66 2.76 -10.51 -4.07
CA ALA A 66 1.65 -10.19 -4.97
C ALA A 66 1.84 -8.86 -5.74
N LEU A 67 2.67 -7.94 -5.25
CA LEU A 67 2.52 -6.51 -5.62
C LEU A 67 3.84 -5.77 -5.87
N ARG A 68 4.94 -6.50 -6.09
CA ARG A 68 6.15 -5.89 -6.68
C ARG A 68 5.87 -5.50 -8.13
N ASP A 69 6.02 -4.23 -8.44
CA ASP A 69 5.95 -3.58 -9.77
C ASP A 69 4.64 -3.60 -10.55
N CYS A 70 3.77 -4.55 -10.25
CA CYS A 70 2.56 -4.76 -11.01
C CYS A 70 1.36 -4.03 -10.44
N PHE A 71 1.45 -3.36 -9.28
CA PHE A 71 0.30 -2.62 -8.73
C PHE A 71 -0.09 -1.48 -9.64
N VAL A 72 0.75 -0.46 -9.85
CA VAL A 72 0.41 0.64 -10.77
C VAL A 72 0.16 0.14 -12.20
N LYS A 73 0.94 -0.83 -12.70
CA LYS A 73 0.81 -1.35 -14.08
C LYS A 73 -0.44 -2.20 -14.32
N LYS A 74 -0.77 -3.13 -13.43
CA LYS A 74 -2.03 -3.91 -13.47
C LYS A 74 -3.21 -3.06 -13.05
N PHE A 75 -3.03 -2.10 -12.15
CA PHE A 75 -4.07 -1.18 -11.72
C PHE A 75 -4.46 -0.23 -12.84
N VAL A 76 -3.49 0.47 -13.47
CA VAL A 76 -3.70 1.27 -14.69
C VAL A 76 -4.46 0.43 -15.71
N ARG A 77 -4.03 -0.81 -15.98
CA ARG A 77 -4.69 -1.68 -16.97
C ARG A 77 -6.04 -2.26 -16.53
N SER A 78 -6.25 -2.60 -15.26
CA SER A 78 -7.54 -3.07 -14.72
C SER A 78 -8.57 -1.96 -14.83
N LEU A 79 -8.13 -0.73 -14.53
CA LEU A 79 -8.90 0.49 -14.60
C LEU A 79 -9.18 0.97 -16.04
N THR A 80 -8.21 0.89 -16.95
CA THR A 80 -8.38 1.31 -18.36
C THR A 80 -8.90 0.21 -19.27
N GLY A 81 -8.79 -1.06 -18.86
CA GLY A 81 -9.17 -2.22 -19.66
C GLY A 81 -10.64 -2.60 -19.60
N HIS A 82 -11.43 -2.02 -18.68
CA HIS A 82 -12.83 -2.41 -18.45
C HIS A 82 -13.88 -1.31 -18.70
N SER A 83 -13.52 -0.08 -19.10
CA SER A 83 -14.50 0.96 -19.48
C SER A 83 -13.83 2.30 -19.82
N ASP A 84 -14.61 3.22 -20.40
CA ASP A 84 -14.32 4.66 -20.60
C ASP A 84 -13.99 5.45 -19.31
N VAL A 85 -13.66 4.78 -18.21
CA VAL A 85 -13.44 5.41 -16.91
C VAL A 85 -12.07 6.08 -16.90
N LYS A 86 -12.09 7.40 -17.05
CA LYS A 86 -10.93 8.26 -16.81
C LYS A 86 -10.79 8.54 -15.31
N PHE A 87 -9.60 8.27 -14.78
CA PHE A 87 -9.28 8.57 -13.38
C PHE A 87 -8.68 9.96 -13.30
N SER A 88 -9.45 10.92 -12.81
CA SER A 88 -9.00 12.32 -12.67
C SER A 88 -7.80 12.49 -11.73
N TRP A 89 -7.51 11.51 -10.89
CA TRP A 89 -6.46 11.50 -9.87
C TRP A 89 -5.23 10.67 -10.25
N LEU A 90 -5.18 10.09 -11.46
CA LEU A 90 -4.04 9.33 -11.96
C LEU A 90 -3.49 9.99 -13.22
N PRO A 91 -2.20 10.38 -13.27
CA PRO A 91 -1.63 10.94 -14.48
C PRO A 91 -1.69 9.95 -15.64
N VAL A 92 -1.99 10.45 -16.84
CA VAL A 92 -2.04 9.63 -18.06
C VAL A 92 -0.72 8.88 -18.21
N SER A 93 -0.80 7.56 -18.37
CA SER A 93 0.35 6.65 -18.33
C SER A 93 0.24 5.60 -19.41
N TYR A 94 1.38 5.22 -20.01
CA TYR A 94 1.52 4.21 -21.04
C TYR A 94 2.69 3.28 -20.74
N ILE A 95 2.56 2.01 -21.09
CA ILE A 95 3.61 1.00 -20.97
C ILE A 95 4.39 0.94 -22.28
N VAL A 96 5.71 1.15 -22.21
CA VAL A 96 6.59 1.01 -23.37
C VAL A 96 7.59 -0.12 -23.11
N LEU A 97 7.60 -1.10 -24.00
CA LEU A 97 8.51 -2.24 -23.91
C LEU A 97 9.84 -1.92 -24.64
N PRO A 98 10.98 -2.49 -24.22
CA PRO A 98 12.24 -2.40 -24.93
C PRO A 98 12.10 -3.06 -26.30
N LYS A 99 12.72 -2.46 -27.32
CA LYS A 99 12.83 -3.12 -28.62
C LYS A 99 13.58 -4.45 -28.42
N ARG A 100 12.93 -5.57 -28.74
CA ARG A 100 13.56 -6.91 -28.68
C ARG A 100 14.87 -6.89 -29.48
N LEU A 101 16.01 -7.14 -28.83
CA LEU A 101 17.14 -7.75 -29.53
C LEU A 101 16.67 -9.18 -29.86
N LYS A 102 16.49 -9.46 -31.16
CA LYS A 102 16.00 -10.77 -31.63
C LYS A 102 16.92 -11.89 -31.10
N SER A 103 16.51 -12.64 -30.08
CA SER A 103 17.09 -13.95 -29.78
C SER A 103 16.00 -15.01 -29.69
N LYS A 104 16.29 -16.15 -30.33
CA LYS A 104 15.41 -17.30 -30.52
C LYS A 104 15.27 -18.10 -29.22
N SER A 105 14.45 -17.66 -28.27
CA SER A 105 13.79 -18.55 -27.29
C SER A 105 12.88 -17.72 -26.37
N GLU A 106 11.68 -17.38 -26.81
CA GLU A 106 10.74 -16.63 -25.96
C GLU A 106 9.50 -17.45 -25.65
N THR A 107 9.64 -18.29 -24.64
CA THR A 107 8.51 -18.81 -23.88
C THR A 107 8.07 -17.76 -22.84
N LYS A 108 6.79 -17.35 -22.92
CA LYS A 108 5.96 -16.78 -21.83
C LYS A 108 6.28 -15.37 -21.27
N SER A 109 6.14 -14.29 -22.06
CA SER A 109 5.89 -12.94 -21.50
C SER A 109 4.56 -12.34 -21.97
N GLY A 110 3.45 -13.04 -21.71
CA GLY A 110 2.11 -12.65 -22.17
C GLY A 110 1.38 -11.58 -21.34
N TYR A 111 2.06 -10.82 -20.49
CA TYR A 111 1.38 -9.93 -19.52
C TYR A 111 1.22 -8.47 -19.95
N TYR A 112 2.04 -7.94 -20.86
CA TYR A 112 1.99 -6.52 -21.23
C TYR A 112 2.06 -6.34 -22.74
N THR A 113 1.22 -5.45 -23.26
CA THR A 113 1.26 -4.93 -24.63
C THR A 113 2.12 -3.67 -24.66
N ASP A 114 2.90 -3.48 -25.72
CA ASP A 114 3.66 -2.23 -25.93
C ASP A 114 2.68 -1.16 -26.44
N GLU A 115 2.45 -0.10 -25.65
CA GLU A 115 1.48 0.97 -25.91
C GLU A 115 2.13 2.19 -26.57
N ARG A 116 3.27 2.00 -27.25
CA ARG A 116 4.04 3.08 -27.85
C ARG A 116 3.25 3.85 -28.91
N GLU A 117 2.46 3.17 -29.72
CA GLU A 117 1.70 3.82 -30.80
C GLU A 117 0.58 4.69 -30.23
N GLU A 118 -0.15 4.20 -29.23
CA GLU A 118 -1.18 4.93 -28.50
C GLU A 118 -0.59 6.14 -27.78
N PHE A 119 0.56 5.96 -27.12
CA PHE A 119 1.30 7.05 -26.49
C PHE A 119 1.65 8.14 -27.50
N LEU A 120 2.26 7.79 -28.64
CA LEU A 120 2.68 8.76 -29.65
C LEU A 120 1.46 9.48 -30.28
N ALA A 121 0.39 8.74 -30.56
CA ALA A 121 -0.86 9.29 -31.10
C ALA A 121 -1.52 10.29 -30.14
N PHE A 122 -1.46 10.03 -28.83
CA PHE A 122 -1.98 10.96 -27.82
C PHE A 122 -1.05 12.15 -27.60
N ALA A 123 0.25 11.91 -27.41
CA ALA A 123 1.23 12.96 -27.14
C ALA A 123 1.36 13.96 -28.29
N ASN A 124 1.18 13.53 -29.54
CA ASN A 124 1.22 14.43 -30.70
C ASN A 124 0.03 15.41 -30.78
N LYS A 125 -1.07 15.13 -30.09
CA LYS A 125 -2.24 16.02 -30.02
C LYS A 125 -2.10 17.15 -28.99
N LEU A 126 -1.11 17.05 -28.10
CA LEU A 126 -0.92 18.02 -27.03
C LEU A 126 0.10 19.09 -27.43
N GLU A 127 -0.16 20.34 -27.03
CA GLU A 127 0.82 21.42 -27.13
C GLU A 127 1.97 21.21 -26.11
N GLU A 128 1.62 20.89 -24.87
CA GLU A 128 2.58 20.59 -23.79
C GLU A 128 2.90 19.10 -23.70
N LYS A 129 4.19 18.77 -23.85
CA LYS A 129 4.69 17.39 -24.03
C LYS A 129 5.73 17.01 -22.98
N ILE A 130 5.55 17.41 -21.73
CA ILE A 130 6.46 16.97 -20.65
C ILE A 130 6.00 15.59 -20.13
N TRP A 131 6.88 14.61 -20.24
CA TRP A 131 6.65 13.23 -19.82
C TRP A 131 7.82 12.73 -18.99
N ILE A 132 7.54 11.84 -18.04
CA ILE A 132 8.56 11.13 -17.26
C ILE A 132 8.54 9.65 -17.63
N ALA A 133 9.70 9.13 -18.01
CA ALA A 133 9.91 7.70 -18.17
C ALA A 133 10.44 7.12 -16.87
N LYS A 134 9.72 6.15 -16.31
CA LYS A 134 10.10 5.45 -15.06
C LYS A 134 10.22 3.97 -15.34
N SER A 135 11.36 3.38 -14.99
CA SER A 135 11.51 1.93 -14.95
C SER A 135 11.63 1.50 -13.49
N SER A 136 11.11 0.32 -13.23
CA SER A 136 11.38 -0.34 -11.96
C SER A 136 12.65 -1.17 -12.08
N SER A 137 13.39 -1.30 -10.97
CA SER A 137 14.60 -2.13 -10.93
C SER A 137 14.32 -3.56 -11.40
N GLY A 138 14.99 -4.01 -12.48
CA GLY A 138 14.83 -5.35 -13.05
C GLY A 138 13.66 -5.52 -14.02
N SER A 139 12.89 -4.46 -14.31
CA SER A 139 11.79 -4.52 -15.28
C SER A 139 12.30 -4.46 -16.73
N LYS A 140 11.77 -5.34 -17.58
CA LYS A 140 12.02 -5.35 -19.03
C LYS A 140 11.15 -4.30 -19.74
N GLY A 141 10.99 -3.08 -19.22
CA GLY A 141 10.13 -2.04 -19.79
C GLY A 141 9.92 -0.86 -18.86
N PHE A 142 9.42 0.25 -19.39
CA PHE A 142 9.22 1.49 -18.65
C PHE A 142 7.79 2.01 -18.81
N VAL A 143 7.32 2.74 -17.81
CA VAL A 143 6.07 3.51 -17.88
C VAL A 143 6.43 4.91 -18.30
N VAL A 144 5.78 5.40 -19.35
CA VAL A 144 5.80 6.82 -19.73
C VAL A 144 4.56 7.47 -19.14
N GLN A 145 4.74 8.43 -18.26
CA GLN A 145 3.68 9.09 -17.52
C GLN A 145 3.71 10.60 -17.78
N LYS A 146 2.55 11.23 -18.00
CA LYS A 146 2.47 12.68 -18.20
C LYS A 146 2.97 13.37 -16.93
N TYR A 147 3.87 14.33 -17.09
CA TYR A 147 4.40 15.08 -15.97
C TYR A 147 3.32 16.02 -15.41
N ILE A 148 3.27 16.18 -14.09
CA ILE A 148 2.35 17.12 -13.44
C ILE A 148 3.02 18.50 -13.50
N GLU A 149 2.54 19.33 -14.43
CA GLU A 149 3.25 20.55 -14.84
C GLU A 149 3.08 21.72 -13.86
N ASN A 150 2.06 21.65 -13.00
CA ASN A 150 1.78 22.67 -12.00
C ASN A 150 1.83 22.12 -10.56
N PRO A 151 2.97 21.56 -10.11
CA PRO A 151 3.08 21.02 -8.75
C PRO A 151 2.89 22.14 -7.72
N LEU A 152 2.36 21.81 -6.54
CA LEU A 152 2.36 22.77 -5.43
C LEU A 152 3.80 23.04 -5.00
N LEU A 153 4.27 24.27 -5.20
CA LEU A 153 5.60 24.70 -4.80
C LEU A 153 5.54 25.39 -3.44
N LEU A 154 6.37 24.93 -2.50
CA LEU A 154 6.52 25.56 -1.18
C LEU A 154 7.81 26.37 -1.14
N ASP A 155 7.75 27.58 -0.59
CA ASP A 155 8.93 28.41 -0.38
C ASP A 155 9.98 27.71 0.50
N GLY A 156 11.26 28.03 0.28
CA GLY A 156 12.36 27.52 1.11
C GLY A 156 12.76 26.07 0.81
N ASN A 157 12.59 25.61 -0.44
CA ASN A 157 12.99 24.27 -0.90
C ASN A 157 12.32 23.12 -0.11
N ARG A 158 11.06 23.33 0.31
CA ARG A 158 10.28 22.35 1.05
C ARG A 158 9.47 21.49 0.10
N LYS A 159 9.44 20.17 0.36
CA LYS A 159 8.66 19.22 -0.43
C LYS A 159 7.18 19.19 -0.04
N PHE A 160 6.86 19.25 1.25
CA PHE A 160 5.50 19.29 1.79
C PHE A 160 5.50 19.82 3.24
N ASP A 161 4.52 20.65 3.64
CA ASP A 161 4.34 21.11 5.03
C ASP A 161 2.87 21.46 5.31
N ILE A 162 2.24 20.76 6.26
CA ILE A 162 0.82 20.92 6.61
C ILE A 162 0.51 22.32 7.18
N ARG A 163 1.43 22.88 7.97
CA ARG A 163 1.25 24.22 8.57
C ARG A 163 1.30 25.27 7.49
N TYR A 164 2.22 25.11 6.53
CA TYR A 164 2.32 26.01 5.38
C TYR A 164 1.05 26.03 4.54
N LEU A 165 0.44 24.86 4.27
CA LEU A 165 -0.85 24.79 3.57
C LEU A 165 -1.90 25.67 4.26
N LYS A 166 -1.99 25.57 5.59
CA LYS A 166 -2.99 26.32 6.36
C LYS A 166 -2.68 27.80 6.42
N GLU A 167 -1.43 28.16 6.69
CA GLU A 167 -1.01 29.55 6.91
C GLU A 167 -0.97 30.38 5.62
N LYS A 168 -0.49 29.79 4.51
CA LYS A 168 -0.27 30.52 3.26
C LYS A 168 -1.41 30.39 2.26
N HIS A 169 -2.06 29.23 2.24
CA HIS A 169 -3.09 28.94 1.24
C HIS A 169 -4.48 28.80 1.85
N GLN A 170 -4.62 28.89 3.17
CA GLN A 170 -5.87 28.64 3.90
C GLN A 170 -6.44 27.22 3.68
N VAL A 171 -5.61 26.30 3.18
CA VAL A 171 -5.94 24.90 2.91
C VAL A 171 -5.62 24.03 4.12
N SER A 172 -6.59 23.22 4.52
CA SER A 172 -6.47 22.25 5.60
C SER A 172 -6.16 20.87 5.03
N PHE A 173 -5.07 20.26 5.49
CA PHE A 173 -4.74 18.89 5.10
C PHE A 173 -5.88 17.92 5.43
N ALA A 174 -6.52 18.06 6.59
CA ALA A 174 -7.53 17.12 7.06
C ALA A 174 -8.85 17.19 6.27
N SER A 175 -9.27 18.37 5.82
CA SER A 175 -10.55 18.56 5.13
C SER A 175 -10.42 18.63 3.62
N ASP A 176 -9.26 19.05 3.09
CA ASP A 176 -9.14 19.37 1.67
C ASP A 176 -8.27 18.34 0.93
N ILE A 177 -7.21 17.82 1.58
CA ILE A 177 -6.25 16.89 0.95
C ILE A 177 -6.52 15.42 1.34
N LEU A 178 -6.64 15.14 2.63
CA LEU A 178 -6.79 13.78 3.16
C LEU A 178 -8.03 13.05 2.63
N PRO A 179 -9.19 13.69 2.39
CA PRO A 179 -10.34 13.01 1.79
C PRO A 179 -10.08 12.52 0.36
N GLN A 180 -9.29 13.26 -0.43
CA GLN A 180 -8.88 12.83 -1.77
C GLN A 180 -7.96 11.61 -1.67
N ILE A 181 -6.95 11.66 -0.78
CA ILE A 181 -6.05 10.52 -0.49
C ILE A 181 -6.88 9.27 -0.11
N ASN A 182 -7.79 9.40 0.86
CA ASN A 182 -8.63 8.29 1.32
C ASN A 182 -9.49 7.71 0.19
N THR A 183 -10.03 8.57 -0.66
CA THR A 183 -10.83 8.16 -1.83
C THR A 183 -9.97 7.37 -2.82
N ILE A 184 -8.76 7.84 -3.12
CA ILE A 184 -7.83 7.18 -4.03
C ILE A 184 -7.43 5.81 -3.47
N VAL A 185 -6.98 5.75 -2.21
CA VAL A 185 -6.58 4.49 -1.55
C VAL A 185 -7.72 3.48 -1.57
N LYS A 186 -8.94 3.91 -1.21
CA LYS A 186 -10.13 3.05 -1.22
C LYS A 186 -10.43 2.51 -2.62
N LYS A 187 -10.42 3.38 -3.64
CA LYS A 187 -10.63 2.97 -5.04
C LYS A 187 -9.55 1.98 -5.50
N CYS A 188 -8.30 2.19 -5.09
CA CYS A 188 -7.20 1.27 -5.39
C CYS A 188 -7.42 -0.12 -4.81
N LEU A 189 -7.69 -0.20 -3.51
CA LEU A 189 -7.82 -1.47 -2.81
C LEU A 189 -9.09 -2.22 -3.19
N LEU A 190 -10.22 -1.52 -3.39
CA LEU A 190 -11.46 -2.15 -3.83
C LEU A 190 -11.39 -2.63 -5.28
N GLY A 191 -10.71 -1.89 -6.17
CA GLY A 191 -10.52 -2.28 -7.56
C GLY A 191 -9.64 -3.52 -7.75
N LEU A 192 -8.96 -3.97 -6.69
CA LEU A 192 -8.11 -5.16 -6.68
C LEU A 192 -8.57 -6.20 -5.68
N LYS A 193 -9.79 -6.06 -5.15
CA LYS A 193 -10.29 -6.91 -4.07
C LYS A 193 -10.22 -8.38 -4.44
N GLU A 194 -10.62 -8.74 -5.65
CA GLU A 194 -10.66 -10.12 -6.12
C GLU A 194 -9.26 -10.70 -6.36
N GLU A 195 -8.29 -9.88 -6.75
CA GLU A 195 -6.89 -10.31 -6.88
C GLU A 195 -6.12 -10.38 -5.56
N LEU A 196 -6.59 -9.65 -4.54
CA LEU A 196 -5.94 -9.56 -3.24
C LEU A 196 -6.58 -10.44 -2.16
N THR A 197 -7.82 -10.87 -2.36
CA THR A 197 -8.54 -11.66 -1.35
C THR A 197 -7.86 -13.01 -1.12
N THR A 198 -7.76 -13.39 0.15
CA THR A 198 -7.37 -14.75 0.57
C THR A 198 -8.58 -15.58 0.98
N GLU A 199 -9.79 -15.09 0.72
CA GLU A 199 -11.01 -15.85 0.97
C GLU A 199 -10.99 -17.17 0.16
N GLY A 200 -11.24 -18.28 0.86
CA GLY A 200 -11.16 -19.62 0.27
C GLY A 200 -9.74 -20.19 0.15
N LEU A 201 -8.70 -19.44 0.55
CA LEU A 201 -7.35 -19.96 0.67
C LEU A 201 -7.12 -20.60 2.04
N GLY A 202 -6.17 -21.54 2.12
CA GLY A 202 -5.77 -22.19 3.37
C GLY A 202 -4.93 -21.30 4.30
N TYR A 203 -4.89 -19.98 4.09
CA TYR A 203 -4.12 -19.01 4.86
C TYR A 203 -4.76 -17.62 4.79
N ASP A 204 -4.56 -16.79 5.82
CA ASP A 204 -4.87 -15.37 5.81
C ASP A 204 -3.66 -14.54 5.38
N SER A 205 -3.88 -13.33 4.86
CA SER A 205 -2.80 -12.39 4.56
C SER A 205 -3.08 -10.96 5.03
N PHE A 206 -2.01 -10.20 5.26
CA PHE A 206 -2.07 -8.75 5.35
C PHE A 206 -0.81 -8.15 4.72
N GLN A 207 -0.92 -6.90 4.26
CA GLN A 207 0.21 -6.20 3.64
C GLN A 207 0.18 -4.70 3.97
N LEU A 208 1.36 -4.17 4.28
CA LEU A 208 1.57 -2.73 4.41
C LEU A 208 1.91 -2.14 3.04
N PHE A 209 1.17 -1.11 2.63
CA PHE A 209 1.40 -0.36 1.39
C PHE A 209 1.89 1.05 1.68
N GLY A 210 2.83 1.54 0.88
CA GLY A 210 3.18 2.96 0.80
C GLY A 210 2.52 3.55 -0.43
N PHE A 211 1.68 4.57 -0.26
CA PHE A 211 1.10 5.30 -1.38
C PHE A 211 1.80 6.65 -1.51
N ASP A 212 2.32 6.91 -2.70
CA ASP A 212 3.05 8.13 -3.00
C ASP A 212 2.15 9.05 -3.82
N PHE A 213 1.99 10.27 -3.33
CA PHE A 213 1.11 11.27 -3.93
C PHE A 213 1.87 12.54 -4.29
N MET A 214 1.34 13.27 -5.27
CA MET A 214 1.69 14.66 -5.55
C MET A 214 0.45 15.52 -5.37
N VAL A 215 0.64 16.73 -4.84
CA VAL A 215 -0.41 17.76 -4.78
C VAL A 215 -0.04 18.84 -5.78
N ASP A 216 -0.97 19.22 -6.65
CA ASP A 216 -0.77 20.32 -7.59
C ASP A 216 -1.14 21.68 -6.97
N ALA A 217 -0.85 22.78 -7.66
CA ALA A 217 -1.11 24.13 -7.16
C ALA A 217 -2.61 24.46 -7.01
N LYS A 218 -3.51 23.60 -7.51
CA LYS A 218 -4.96 23.67 -7.28
C LYS A 218 -5.41 22.77 -6.13
N PHE A 219 -4.47 22.20 -5.38
CA PHE A 219 -4.70 21.27 -4.27
C PHE A 219 -5.37 19.95 -4.68
N HIS A 220 -5.26 19.59 -5.96
CA HIS A 220 -5.72 18.30 -6.45
C HIS A 220 -4.62 17.24 -6.23
N VAL A 221 -5.04 16.06 -5.76
CA VAL A 221 -4.16 14.97 -5.37
C VAL A 221 -4.02 13.96 -6.50
N TRP A 222 -2.77 13.71 -6.90
CA TRP A 222 -2.37 12.75 -7.91
C TRP A 222 -1.69 11.54 -7.27
N LEU A 223 -2.11 10.33 -7.64
CA LEU A 223 -1.38 9.11 -7.33
C LEU A 223 -0.15 8.99 -8.23
N LEU A 224 1.03 8.81 -7.64
CA LEU A 224 2.27 8.58 -8.39
C LEU A 224 2.60 7.10 -8.45
N GLU A 225 2.64 6.43 -7.29
CA GLU A 225 2.97 5.02 -7.18
C GLU A 225 2.43 4.38 -5.90
N VAL A 226 2.44 3.04 -5.90
CA VAL A 226 2.09 2.21 -4.74
C VAL A 226 3.20 1.21 -4.51
N ASN A 227 3.80 1.28 -3.33
CA ASN A 227 4.94 0.49 -2.90
C ASN A 227 4.47 -0.65 -1.99
N GLY A 228 4.69 -1.90 -2.41
CA GLY A 228 4.29 -3.10 -1.65
C GLY A 228 5.22 -3.47 -0.49
N ALA A 229 6.34 -2.78 -0.32
CA ALA A 229 7.28 -2.98 0.79
C ALA A 229 7.89 -1.64 1.23
N PRO A 230 7.08 -0.71 1.78
CA PRO A 230 7.53 0.63 2.12
C PRO A 230 8.50 0.60 3.30
N ALA A 231 9.39 1.60 3.36
CA ALA A 231 10.09 1.95 4.58
C ALA A 231 9.19 2.87 5.44
N CYS A 232 9.47 2.92 6.75
CA CYS A 232 8.83 3.83 7.67
C CYS A 232 9.86 4.78 8.27
N ALA A 233 9.50 6.05 8.48
CA ALA A 233 10.33 6.98 9.21
C ALA A 233 10.53 6.51 10.65
N ASN A 234 11.77 6.58 11.17
CA ASN A 234 12.12 6.04 12.49
C ASN A 234 11.22 6.54 13.62
N ALA A 235 10.81 7.82 13.58
CA ALA A 235 9.93 8.42 14.59
C ALA A 235 8.51 7.84 14.60
N LEU A 236 8.03 7.29 13.47
CA LEU A 236 6.69 6.74 13.32
C LEU A 236 6.66 5.21 13.48
N LEU A 237 7.81 4.56 13.34
CA LEU A 237 7.92 3.10 13.33
C LEU A 237 7.34 2.43 14.58
N PRO A 238 7.58 2.91 15.83
CA PRO A 238 7.01 2.27 17.02
C PRO A 238 5.47 2.22 17.00
N ALA A 239 4.84 3.38 16.75
CA ALA A 239 3.39 3.49 16.73
C ALA A 239 2.78 2.69 15.57
N LEU A 240 3.38 2.75 14.39
CA LEU A 240 2.93 1.96 13.24
C LEU A 240 3.01 0.45 13.51
N ALA A 241 4.12 -0.02 14.09
CA ALA A 241 4.31 -1.44 14.37
C ALA A 241 3.29 -1.96 15.40
N GLU A 242 3.03 -1.20 16.45
CA GLU A 242 2.03 -1.52 17.46
C GLU A 242 0.62 -1.59 16.86
N ASP A 243 0.26 -0.63 16.01
CA ASP A 243 -1.02 -0.62 15.30
C ASP A 243 -1.16 -1.81 14.34
N LEU A 244 -0.10 -2.17 13.62
CA LEU A 244 -0.09 -3.34 12.74
C LEU A 244 -0.30 -4.63 13.52
N VAL A 245 0.36 -4.79 14.67
CA VAL A 245 0.16 -5.97 15.53
C VAL A 245 -1.29 -6.04 15.99
N ARG A 246 -1.81 -4.96 16.58
CA ARG A 246 -3.17 -4.94 17.14
C ARG A 246 -4.26 -5.15 16.08
N LYS A 247 -4.10 -4.57 14.90
CA LYS A 247 -5.15 -4.56 13.86
C LYS A 247 -5.06 -5.74 12.90
N ALA A 248 -3.86 -6.24 12.61
CA ALA A 248 -3.65 -7.26 11.59
C ALA A 248 -3.23 -8.63 12.14
N ILE A 249 -2.54 -8.68 13.30
CA ILE A 249 -1.98 -9.92 13.84
C ILE A 249 -2.86 -10.47 14.97
N ASP A 250 -3.11 -9.67 16.02
CA ASP A 250 -3.85 -10.11 17.20
C ASP A 250 -5.25 -10.71 16.91
N PRO A 251 -6.06 -10.18 15.96
CA PRO A 251 -7.37 -10.74 15.66
C PRO A 251 -7.33 -12.18 15.14
N ILE A 252 -6.22 -12.59 14.52
CA ILE A 252 -6.02 -13.93 13.96
C ILE A 252 -5.42 -14.89 15.02
N PHE A 253 -4.76 -14.33 16.02
CA PHE A 253 -4.04 -15.06 17.06
C PHE A 253 -4.53 -14.65 18.46
N PRO A 254 -5.78 -14.98 18.83
CA PRO A 254 -6.33 -14.61 20.13
C PRO A 254 -5.59 -15.29 21.27
N ASP A 255 -5.62 -14.70 22.46
CA ASP A 255 -5.07 -15.36 23.64
C ASP A 255 -5.95 -16.56 24.01
N HIS A 256 -5.36 -17.75 24.11
CA HIS A 256 -6.03 -18.96 24.57
C HIS A 256 -6.56 -18.88 26.02
N LYS A 257 -6.46 -17.72 26.68
CA LYS A 257 -6.92 -17.47 28.05
C LYS A 257 -8.26 -16.74 28.14
N SER A 258 -8.85 -16.32 27.02
CA SER A 258 -10.17 -15.66 26.99
C SER A 258 -11.10 -16.37 26.03
N GLU A 259 -11.71 -17.47 26.47
CA GLU A 259 -12.97 -17.93 25.89
C GLU A 259 -14.10 -17.05 26.46
N GLU A 260 -14.34 -15.90 25.83
CA GLU A 260 -15.69 -15.34 25.81
C GLU A 260 -16.25 -15.43 24.39
N PRO A 261 -17.56 -15.69 24.22
CA PRO A 261 -18.14 -15.96 22.91
C PRO A 261 -17.95 -14.75 21.98
N ARG A 262 -17.49 -15.03 20.75
CA ARG A 262 -17.36 -14.03 19.69
C ARG A 262 -18.69 -13.29 19.50
N ARG A 263 -18.77 -12.01 19.89
CA ARG A 263 -19.84 -11.12 19.44
C ARG A 263 -19.66 -10.88 17.94
N SER A 264 -20.68 -11.22 17.16
CA SER A 264 -20.78 -10.84 15.77
C SER A 264 -20.75 -9.30 15.66
N TYR A 265 -19.84 -8.78 14.84
CA TYR A 265 -19.78 -7.35 14.58
C TYR A 265 -21.01 -6.96 13.74
N GLN A 266 -22.02 -6.36 14.38
CA GLN A 266 -23.01 -5.56 13.69
C GLN A 266 -22.43 -4.16 13.44
N THR A 267 -22.45 -3.73 12.18
CA THR A 267 -22.13 -2.37 11.77
C THR A 267 -23.08 -1.38 12.46
N GLN A 268 -22.58 -0.53 13.36
CA GLN A 268 -23.36 0.59 13.90
C GLN A 268 -23.02 1.90 13.19
N SER A 269 -24.06 2.65 12.86
CA SER A 269 -24.03 3.97 12.25
C SER A 269 -23.46 5.03 13.21
N ILE A 270 -22.65 5.93 12.66
CA ILE A 270 -22.04 7.05 13.38
C ILE A 270 -23.07 8.18 13.48
N THR A 271 -23.47 8.55 14.70
CA THR A 271 -24.14 9.83 14.98
C THR A 271 -23.15 10.82 15.59
N THR A 272 -23.20 12.06 15.15
CA THR A 272 -22.39 13.18 15.64
C THR A 272 -23.25 14.08 16.53
N GLU A 273 -22.82 14.34 17.76
CA GLU A 273 -23.39 15.38 18.60
C GLU A 273 -22.43 16.58 18.73
N SER A 274 -22.96 17.78 18.50
CA SER A 274 -22.24 19.03 18.76
C SER A 274 -22.57 19.55 20.16
N ARG A 275 -21.56 19.91 20.95
CA ARG A 275 -21.76 20.85 22.07
C ARG A 275 -21.37 22.25 21.64
N LYS A 276 -22.28 23.21 21.83
CA LYS A 276 -22.06 24.63 21.55
C LYS A 276 -20.88 25.16 22.38
N GLY A 277 -19.90 25.76 21.70
CA GLY A 277 -18.98 26.74 22.30
C GLY A 277 -17.54 26.30 22.61
N GLY A 278 -17.08 25.12 22.20
CA GLY A 278 -15.67 24.70 22.38
C GLY A 278 -15.06 24.08 21.12
N PRO A 279 -13.71 24.06 20.98
CA PRO A 279 -13.06 23.47 19.80
C PRO A 279 -13.38 21.97 19.69
N LEU A 280 -13.63 21.51 18.46
CA LEU A 280 -13.83 20.10 18.12
C LEU A 280 -12.60 19.28 18.52
N VAL A 281 -12.69 18.55 19.63
CA VAL A 281 -11.73 17.53 20.02
C VAL A 281 -12.37 16.17 19.79
N THR A 282 -12.01 15.51 18.69
CA THR A 282 -12.37 14.10 18.46
C THR A 282 -11.56 13.23 19.40
N ARG A 283 -12.16 12.81 20.52
CA ARG A 283 -11.58 11.77 21.40
C ARG A 283 -12.07 10.40 20.94
N TYR A 284 -11.15 9.57 20.45
CA TYR A 284 -11.40 8.14 20.31
C TYR A 284 -11.28 7.50 21.68
N LEU A 285 -12.41 7.37 22.39
CA LEU A 285 -12.49 6.52 23.58
C LEU A 285 -12.88 5.12 23.13
N LEU A 286 -11.90 4.22 23.12
CA LEU A 286 -12.17 2.79 23.15
C LEU A 286 -12.25 2.41 24.63
N HIS A 287 -13.48 2.33 25.15
CA HIS A 287 -13.75 1.66 26.42
C HIS A 287 -13.80 0.13 26.19
N PRO A 288 -13.44 -0.66 27.23
CA PRO A 288 -12.92 -2.03 27.10
C PRO A 288 -13.85 -3.03 26.43
#